data_AF-A0A942YLZ2-F1
#
_entry.id   AF-A0A942YLZ2-F1
#
_cell.length_a   1.000
_cell.length_b   1.000
_cell.length_c   1.000
_cell.angle_alpha   90.00
_cell.angle_beta   90.00
_cell.angle_gamma   90.00
#
_symmetry.space_group_name_H-M   'P 1'
#
loop_
_entity.id
_entity.type
_entity.pdbx_description
1 polymer ?
#
loop_
_entity_poly.entity_id
_entity_poly.type
_entity_poly.pdbx_seq_one_letter_code
_entity_poly.pdbx_strand_id
1 'polypeptide(L)'
;MNKKQKIIFRSSIFVNIILALLIVWVLVNNNFANEQLFFTEVQENLVELEGLIAHQIDNKWSEPNLVTTKLGDVLNGLNLGLSNGMYLNSISNKDREFLERFSSKLRQYPHDELYALSKLSKEDKEYFEALRTNLREVGLGLNITIMKDWKSFISILKALEERIEVPLNK
;
A
#
# COMPACT_ATOMS: atom_id res chain seq x y z
N MET A 1 -41.51 -29.51 -26.69
CA MET A 1 -40.06 -29.78 -26.58
C MET A 1 -39.81 -31.25 -26.30
N ASN A 2 -39.00 -31.89 -27.15
CA ASN A 2 -38.59 -33.29 -27.01
C ASN A 2 -37.65 -33.47 -25.79
N LYS A 3 -37.55 -34.67 -25.20
CA LYS A 3 -36.72 -34.94 -24.00
C LYS A 3 -35.27 -34.46 -24.17
N LYS A 4 -34.69 -34.67 -25.36
CA LYS A 4 -33.33 -34.21 -25.71
C LYS A 4 -33.18 -32.68 -25.66
N GLN A 5 -34.18 -31.94 -26.16
CA GLN A 5 -34.18 -30.47 -26.12
C GLN A 5 -34.29 -29.93 -24.69
N LYS A 6 -35.05 -30.59 -23.80
CA LYS A 6 -35.13 -30.22 -22.37
C LYS A 6 -33.80 -30.45 -21.65
N ILE A 7 -33.08 -31.52 -21.97
CA ILE A 7 -31.76 -31.81 -21.38
C ILE A 7 -30.75 -30.75 -21.83
N ILE A 8 -30.66 -30.46 -23.13
CA ILE A 8 -29.74 -29.44 -23.66
C ILE A 8 -30.03 -28.06 -23.05
N PHE A 9 -31.31 -27.69 -22.92
CA PHE A 9 -31.69 -26.42 -22.31
C PHE A 9 -31.28 -26.33 -20.83
N ARG A 10 -31.50 -27.41 -20.05
CA ARG A 10 -31.07 -27.46 -18.64
C ARG A 10 -29.55 -27.43 -18.48
N SER A 11 -28.83 -28.16 -19.32
CA SER A 11 -27.37 -28.14 -19.34
C SER A 11 -26.83 -26.75 -19.67
N SER A 12 -27.45 -26.04 -20.62
CA SER A 12 -27.08 -24.66 -20.96
C SER A 12 -27.27 -23.70 -19.78
N ILE A 13 -28.38 -23.80 -19.07
CA ILE A 13 -28.61 -22.99 -17.85
C ILE A 13 -27.54 -23.29 -16.80
N PHE A 14 -27.25 -24.57 -16.56
CA PHE A 14 -26.26 -24.99 -15.57
C PHE A 14 -24.85 -24.49 -15.90
N VAL A 15 -24.42 -24.59 -17.16
CA VAL A 15 -23.13 -24.08 -17.62
C VAL A 15 -23.05 -22.55 -17.43
N ASN A 16 -24.11 -21.81 -17.75
CA ASN A 16 -24.14 -20.36 -17.55
C ASN A 16 -24.04 -19.98 -16.05
N ILE A 17 -24.69 -20.73 -15.16
CA ILE A 17 -24.56 -20.51 -13.72
C ILE A 17 -23.12 -20.75 -13.26
N ILE A 18 -22.49 -21.84 -13.70
CA ILE A 18 -21.08 -22.11 -13.39
C ILE A 18 -20.17 -21.00 -13.90
N LEU A 19 -20.37 -20.54 -15.13
CA LEU A 19 -19.58 -19.44 -15.70
C LEU A 19 -19.75 -18.16 -14.89
N ALA A 20 -20.98 -17.81 -14.49
CA ALA A 20 -21.22 -16.65 -13.64
C ALA A 20 -20.51 -16.77 -12.28
N LEU A 21 -20.55 -17.94 -11.65
CA LEU A 21 -19.83 -18.20 -10.40
C LEU A 21 -18.31 -18.08 -10.56
N LEU A 22 -17.74 -18.61 -11.65
CA LEU A 22 -16.31 -18.49 -11.94
C LEU A 22 -15.90 -17.03 -12.14
N ILE A 23 -16.70 -16.22 -12.86
CA ILE A 23 -16.43 -14.80 -13.05
C ILE A 23 -16.43 -14.06 -11.70
N VAL A 24 -17.45 -14.29 -10.86
CA VAL A 24 -17.52 -13.68 -9.53
C VAL A 24 -16.33 -14.09 -8.67
N TRP A 25 -15.95 -15.37 -8.70
CA TRP A 25 -14.81 -15.87 -7.94
C TRP A 25 -13.49 -15.21 -8.36
N VAL A 26 -13.23 -15.07 -9.67
CA VAL A 26 -12.03 -14.40 -10.18
C VAL A 26 -11.98 -12.94 -9.73
N LEU A 27 -13.10 -12.20 -9.81
CA LEU A 27 -13.16 -10.80 -9.39
C LEU A 27 -12.87 -10.65 -7.89
N VAL A 28 -13.48 -11.48 -7.04
CA VAL A 28 -13.26 -11.44 -5.58
C VAL A 28 -11.81 -11.80 -5.23
N ASN A 29 -11.25 -12.84 -5.86
CA ASN A 29 -9.90 -13.29 -5.59
C ASN A 29 -8.83 -12.27 -6.04
N ASN A 30 -9.06 -11.60 -7.17
CA ASN A 30 -8.16 -10.54 -7.65
C ASN A 30 -8.15 -9.32 -6.71
N ASN A 31 -9.31 -8.94 -6.17
CA ASN A 31 -9.39 -7.87 -5.18
C ASN A 31 -8.62 -8.25 -3.91
N PHE A 32 -8.88 -9.44 -3.37
CA PHE A 32 -8.21 -9.93 -2.16
C PHE A 32 -6.69 -10.02 -2.33
N ALA A 33 -6.20 -10.55 -3.46
CA ALA A 33 -4.77 -10.63 -3.73
C ALA A 33 -4.12 -9.25 -3.79
N ASN A 34 -4.80 -8.26 -4.37
CA ASN A 34 -4.29 -6.90 -4.44
C ASN A 34 -4.30 -6.21 -3.07
N GLU A 35 -5.37 -6.37 -2.28
CA GLU A 35 -5.44 -5.87 -0.91
C GLU A 35 -4.30 -6.46 -0.05
N GLN A 36 -4.04 -7.77 -0.18
CA GLN A 36 -2.95 -8.43 0.53
C GLN A 36 -1.59 -7.83 0.19
N LEU A 37 -1.34 -7.50 -1.09
CA LEU A 37 -0.11 -6.83 -1.50
C LEU A 37 0.07 -5.48 -0.80
N PHE A 38 -0.99 -4.69 -0.63
CA PHE A 38 -0.88 -3.43 0.11
C PHE A 38 -0.64 -3.67 1.61
N PHE A 39 -1.22 -4.70 2.20
CA PHE A 39 -0.96 -5.00 3.60
C PHE A 39 0.50 -5.40 3.83
N THR A 40 1.06 -6.29 3.01
CA THR A 40 2.44 -6.77 3.20
C THR A 40 3.47 -5.76 2.68
N GLU A 41 3.25 -5.14 1.52
CA GLU A 41 4.26 -4.30 0.89
C GLU A 41 4.15 -2.82 1.26
N VAL A 42 3.03 -2.37 1.83
CA VAL A 42 2.84 -0.96 2.20
C VAL A 42 2.59 -0.82 3.70
N GLN A 43 1.60 -1.51 4.26
CA GLN A 43 1.27 -1.34 5.68
C GLN A 43 2.40 -1.85 6.58
N GLU A 44 2.88 -3.08 6.39
CA GLU A 44 3.99 -3.62 7.19
C GLU A 44 5.26 -2.78 7.01
N ASN A 45 5.58 -2.37 5.78
CA ASN A 45 6.75 -1.51 5.52
C ASN A 45 6.63 -0.12 6.19
N LEU A 46 5.44 0.50 6.24
CA LEU A 46 5.21 1.75 6.97
C LEU A 46 5.35 1.58 8.48
N VAL A 47 4.92 0.44 9.02
CA VAL A 47 5.06 0.11 10.45
C VAL A 47 6.52 -0.12 10.81
N GLU A 48 7.26 -0.85 9.99
CA GLU A 48 8.68 -1.05 10.16
C GLU A 48 9.47 0.24 9.98
N LEU A 49 9.06 1.12 9.04
CA LEU A 49 9.66 2.45 8.88
C LEU A 49 9.52 3.28 10.18
N GLU A 50 8.34 3.28 10.82
CA GLU A 50 8.15 3.95 12.12
C GLU A 50 9.12 3.41 13.17
N GLY A 51 9.25 2.08 13.25
CA GLY A 51 10.15 1.41 14.18
C GLY A 51 11.63 1.69 13.91
N LEU A 52 12.04 1.71 12.64
CA LEU A 52 13.40 2.03 12.23
C LEU A 52 13.77 3.48 12.52
N ILE A 53 12.85 4.43 12.28
CA ILE A 53 13.08 5.83 12.65
C ILE A 53 13.27 5.93 14.17
N ALA A 54 12.42 5.26 14.97
CA ALA A 54 12.57 5.23 16.43
C ALA A 54 13.95 4.70 16.84
N HIS A 55 14.36 3.57 16.26
CA HIS A 55 15.66 2.96 16.52
C HIS A 55 16.83 3.88 16.14
N GLN A 56 16.74 4.58 15.00
CA GLN A 56 17.78 5.51 14.58
C GLN A 56 17.84 6.75 15.49
N ILE A 57 16.71 7.28 15.96
CA ILE A 57 16.71 8.37 16.95
C ILE A 57 17.50 7.95 18.20
N ASP A 58 17.18 6.79 18.77
CA ASP A 58 17.80 6.27 19.99
C ASP A 58 19.32 6.01 19.81
N ASN A 59 19.73 5.66 18.59
CA ASN A 59 21.13 5.39 18.22
C ASN A 59 21.82 6.57 17.53
N LYS A 60 21.28 7.79 17.64
CA LYS A 60 21.86 9.03 17.08
C LYS A 60 22.13 8.95 15.57
N TRP A 61 21.27 8.26 14.84
CA TRP A 61 21.33 8.10 13.39
C TRP A 61 22.65 7.47 12.92
N SER A 62 23.06 6.37 13.55
CA SER A 62 24.28 5.63 13.19
C SER A 62 24.20 4.98 11.81
N GLU A 63 23.00 4.58 11.39
CA GLU A 63 22.73 3.87 10.12
C GLU A 63 21.50 4.48 9.41
N PRO A 64 21.57 5.76 8.98
CA PRO A 64 20.42 6.49 8.43
C PRO A 64 19.93 5.89 7.11
N ASN A 65 20.78 5.16 6.40
CA ASN A 65 20.45 4.47 5.15
C ASN A 65 19.39 3.37 5.34
N LEU A 66 19.25 2.80 6.55
CA LEU A 66 18.18 1.83 6.80
C LEU A 66 16.79 2.47 6.68
N VAL A 67 16.67 3.74 7.07
CA VAL A 67 15.40 4.50 6.97
C VAL A 67 15.10 4.85 5.52
N THR A 68 16.10 5.29 4.76
CA THR A 68 15.94 5.64 3.33
C THR A 68 15.68 4.42 2.46
N THR A 69 16.35 3.29 2.74
CA THR A 69 16.05 1.99 2.12
C THR A 69 14.61 1.57 2.43
N LYS A 70 14.18 1.64 3.69
CA LYS A 70 12.84 1.19 4.07
C LYS A 70 11.72 2.07 3.49
N LEU A 71 11.95 3.38 3.38
CA LEU A 71 11.05 4.24 2.64
C LEU A 71 10.97 3.84 1.16
N GLY A 72 12.10 3.45 0.56
CA GLY A 72 12.15 2.88 -0.79
C GLY A 72 11.25 1.64 -0.92
N ASP A 73 11.25 0.74 0.06
CA ASP A 73 10.38 -0.43 0.08
C ASP A 73 8.89 -0.05 0.10
N VAL A 74 8.50 0.95 0.91
CA VAL A 74 7.12 1.49 0.91
C VAL A 74 6.74 2.02 -0.47
N LEU A 75 7.62 2.78 -1.12
CA LEU A 75 7.39 3.34 -2.45
C LEU A 75 7.26 2.25 -3.51
N ASN A 76 8.08 1.20 -3.42
CA ASN A 76 8.01 0.03 -4.29
C ASN A 76 6.70 -0.73 -4.09
N GLY A 77 6.29 -0.96 -2.84
CA GLY A 77 5.01 -1.59 -2.52
C GLY A 77 3.81 -0.83 -3.08
N LEU A 78 3.81 0.51 -2.94
CA LEU A 78 2.79 1.37 -3.53
C LEU A 78 2.76 1.25 -5.07
N ASN A 79 3.94 1.24 -5.71
CA ASN A 79 4.03 1.11 -7.16
C ASN A 79 3.57 -0.26 -7.67
N LEU A 80 3.92 -1.33 -6.96
CA LEU A 80 3.46 -2.69 -7.27
C LEU A 80 1.95 -2.81 -7.10
N GLY A 81 1.41 -2.35 -5.98
CA GLY A 81 -0.03 -2.36 -5.70
C GLY A 81 -0.84 -1.52 -6.69
N LEU A 82 -0.36 -0.34 -7.06
CA LEU A 82 -0.99 0.51 -8.09
C LEU A 82 -0.98 -0.14 -9.47
N SER A 83 0.17 -0.70 -9.86
CA SER A 83 0.34 -1.35 -11.17
C SER A 83 -0.55 -2.60 -11.25
N ASN A 84 -0.48 -3.50 -10.27
CA ASN A 84 -1.31 -4.70 -10.21
C ASN A 84 -2.81 -4.35 -10.10
N GLY A 85 -3.14 -3.37 -9.27
CA GLY A 85 -4.50 -2.88 -9.11
C GLY A 85 -5.12 -2.35 -10.40
N MET A 86 -4.31 -1.68 -11.23
CA MET A 86 -4.73 -1.22 -12.56
C MET A 86 -4.96 -2.39 -13.52
N TYR A 87 -4.03 -3.35 -13.59
CA TYR A 87 -4.17 -4.52 -14.47
C TYR A 87 -5.36 -5.41 -14.11
N LEU A 88 -5.64 -5.55 -12.81
CA LEU A 88 -6.72 -6.38 -12.29
C LEU A 88 -8.05 -5.65 -12.11
N ASN A 89 -8.07 -4.33 -12.36
CA ASN A 89 -9.21 -3.43 -12.10
C ASN A 89 -9.76 -3.58 -10.67
N SER A 90 -8.87 -3.79 -9.70
CA SER A 90 -9.21 -4.08 -8.30
C SER A 90 -9.12 -2.87 -7.37
N ILE A 91 -8.65 -1.72 -7.87
CA ILE A 91 -8.64 -0.45 -7.15
C ILE A 91 -9.59 0.53 -7.85
N SER A 92 -10.39 1.26 -7.07
CA SER A 92 -11.23 2.32 -7.61
C SER A 92 -10.38 3.46 -8.17
N ASN A 93 -10.84 4.15 -9.23
CA ASN A 93 -10.11 5.31 -9.77
C ASN A 93 -9.81 6.37 -8.71
N LYS A 94 -10.73 6.59 -7.78
CA LYS A 94 -10.57 7.55 -6.67
C LYS A 94 -9.45 7.14 -5.71
N ASP A 95 -9.38 5.86 -5.33
CA ASP A 95 -8.33 5.38 -4.44
C ASP A 95 -6.98 5.31 -5.15
N ARG A 96 -6.97 5.00 -6.46
CA ARG A 96 -5.79 5.08 -7.30
C ARG A 96 -5.21 6.49 -7.32
N GLU A 97 -6.00 7.49 -7.70
CA GLU A 97 -5.56 8.89 -7.74
C GLU A 97 -5.03 9.35 -6.37
N PHE A 98 -5.67 8.92 -5.29
CA PHE A 98 -5.20 9.17 -3.94
C PHE A 98 -3.84 8.51 -3.66
N LEU A 99 -3.69 7.21 -3.94
CA LEU A 99 -2.45 6.47 -3.69
C LEU A 99 -1.29 7.00 -4.55
N GLU A 100 -1.56 7.47 -5.76
CA GLU A 100 -0.57 8.15 -6.63
C GLU A 100 -0.08 9.46 -5.99
N ARG A 101 -0.99 10.31 -5.47
CA ARG A 101 -0.62 11.52 -4.74
C ARG A 101 0.13 11.22 -3.45
N PHE A 102 -0.31 10.20 -2.70
CA PHE A 102 0.35 9.77 -1.48
C PHE A 102 1.77 9.29 -1.76
N SER A 103 1.97 8.45 -2.77
CA SER A 103 3.30 8.05 -3.25
C SER A 103 4.14 9.26 -3.65
N SER A 104 3.55 10.23 -4.36
CA SER A 104 4.25 11.46 -4.74
C SER A 104 4.69 12.31 -3.54
N LYS A 105 3.92 12.36 -2.44
CA LYS A 105 4.34 13.04 -1.20
C LYS A 105 5.50 12.30 -0.54
N LEU A 106 5.42 10.97 -0.43
CA LEU A 106 6.48 10.17 0.18
C LEU A 106 7.80 10.22 -0.60
N ARG A 107 7.75 10.31 -1.94
CA ARG A 107 8.94 10.45 -2.80
C ARG A 107 9.76 11.71 -2.56
N GLN A 108 9.21 12.70 -1.85
CA GLN A 108 9.94 13.93 -1.53
C GLN A 108 10.94 13.72 -0.40
N TYR A 109 10.74 12.70 0.44
CA TYR A 109 11.73 12.33 1.43
C TYR A 109 12.95 11.69 0.73
N PRO A 110 14.17 11.90 1.23
CA PRO A 110 15.34 11.19 0.72
C PRO A 110 15.14 9.68 0.84
N HIS A 111 15.34 8.96 -0.25
CA HIS A 111 15.26 7.51 -0.31
C HIS A 111 16.42 6.99 -1.15
N ASP A 112 16.80 5.73 -0.93
CA ASP A 112 17.91 5.16 -1.69
C ASP A 112 17.47 4.83 -3.12
N GLU A 113 18.36 5.04 -4.07
CA GLU A 113 18.21 4.56 -5.44
C GLU A 113 19.03 3.29 -5.64
N LEU A 114 18.77 2.55 -6.73
CA LEU A 114 19.34 1.22 -6.99
C LEU A 114 20.86 1.12 -6.83
N TYR A 115 21.60 2.21 -7.06
CA TYR A 115 23.07 2.25 -6.93
C TYR A 115 23.58 3.49 -6.17
N ALA A 116 22.71 4.18 -5.42
CA ALA A 116 23.07 5.41 -4.72
C ALA A 116 22.37 5.49 -3.36
N LEU A 117 23.17 5.56 -2.29
CA LEU A 117 22.67 5.79 -0.95
C LEU A 117 22.41 7.28 -0.72
N SER A 118 21.22 7.60 -0.24
CA SER A 118 20.85 8.96 0.12
C SER A 118 21.57 9.37 1.41
N LYS A 119 22.20 10.55 1.39
CA LYS A 119 22.80 11.14 2.59
C LYS A 119 21.76 12.03 3.27
N LEU A 120 21.41 11.70 4.51
CA LEU A 120 20.49 12.51 5.31
C LEU A 120 21.20 13.73 5.91
N SER A 121 20.72 14.92 5.56
CA SER A 121 21.01 16.16 6.27
C SER A 121 20.38 16.15 7.66
N LYS A 122 20.65 17.19 8.46
CA LYS A 122 19.98 17.37 9.74
C LYS A 122 18.48 17.62 9.56
N GLU A 123 18.12 18.39 8.55
CA GLU A 123 16.73 18.73 8.22
C GLU A 123 15.94 17.47 7.83
N ASP A 124 16.53 16.61 7.01
CA ASP A 124 15.90 15.34 6.61
C ASP A 124 15.55 14.46 7.81
N LYS A 125 16.44 14.42 8.81
CA LYS A 125 16.20 13.67 10.05
C LYS A 125 15.01 14.24 10.82
N GLU A 126 14.92 15.56 10.94
CA GLU A 126 13.78 16.24 11.58
C GLU A 126 12.46 15.92 10.84
N TYR A 127 12.49 15.86 9.51
CA TYR A 127 11.33 15.44 8.72
C TYR A 127 10.96 13.97 8.91
N PHE A 128 11.92 13.06 8.99
CA PHE A 128 11.64 11.67 9.32
C PHE A 128 11.09 11.52 10.76
N GLU A 129 11.58 12.30 11.72
CA GLU A 129 11.04 12.34 13.09
C GLU A 129 9.57 12.82 13.10
N ALA A 130 9.24 13.83 12.29
CA ALA A 130 7.86 14.26 12.08
C ALA A 130 7.01 13.17 11.42
N LEU A 131 7.52 12.51 10.37
CA LEU A 131 6.86 11.39 9.70
C LEU A 131 6.55 10.25 10.69
N ARG A 132 7.50 9.89 11.56
CA ARG A 132 7.29 8.89 12.62
C ARG A 132 6.14 9.29 13.54
N THR A 133 6.10 10.55 13.97
CA THR A 133 5.01 11.06 14.82
C THR A 133 3.66 10.89 14.12
N ASN A 134 3.58 11.33 12.87
CA ASN A 134 2.37 11.19 12.04
C ASN A 134 1.94 9.74 11.85
N LEU A 135 2.89 8.82 11.59
CA LEU A 135 2.65 7.39 11.46
C LEU A 135 2.00 6.82 12.73
N ARG A 136 2.58 7.10 13.90
CA ARG A 136 2.04 6.64 15.18
C ARG A 136 0.64 7.19 15.46
N GLU A 137 0.42 8.48 15.20
CA GLU A 137 -0.87 9.14 15.46
C GLU A 137 -2.02 8.59 14.63
N VAL A 138 -1.75 8.16 13.39
CA VAL A 138 -2.76 7.50 12.54
C VAL A 138 -2.90 6.00 12.83
N GLY A 139 -2.10 5.47 13.77
CA GLY A 139 -2.13 4.07 14.18
C GLY A 139 -1.27 3.12 13.33
N LEU A 140 -0.26 3.65 12.64
CA LEU A 140 0.79 2.89 11.95
C LEU A 140 2.07 2.93 12.78
N GLY A 141 2.27 1.94 13.65
CA GLY A 141 3.49 1.84 14.42
C GLY A 141 3.63 0.48 15.10
N LEU A 142 4.87 0.15 15.48
CA LEU A 142 5.14 -1.10 16.18
C LEU A 142 4.30 -1.18 17.46
N ASN A 143 3.66 -2.34 17.66
CA ASN A 143 2.75 -2.63 18.78
C ASN A 143 1.46 -1.78 18.83
N ILE A 144 1.16 -0.99 17.79
CA ILE A 144 -0.11 -0.24 17.66
C ILE A 144 -0.95 -0.77 16.51
N THR A 145 -0.30 -1.10 15.39
CA THR A 145 -0.99 -1.47 14.17
C THR A 145 -1.73 -2.79 14.34
N ILE A 146 -3.01 -2.77 14.01
CA ILE A 146 -3.86 -3.96 13.87
C ILE A 146 -4.14 -4.10 12.37
N MET A 147 -4.09 -5.32 11.83
CA MET A 147 -4.50 -5.58 10.45
C MET A 147 -5.98 -5.19 10.28
N LYS A 148 -6.28 -4.23 9.41
CA LYS A 148 -7.64 -3.75 9.15
C LYS A 148 -8.05 -4.07 7.73
N ASP A 149 -9.36 -4.06 7.47
CA ASP A 149 -9.90 -4.19 6.12
C ASP A 149 -9.41 -3.04 5.21
N TRP A 150 -9.54 -3.25 3.89
CA TRP A 150 -9.10 -2.29 2.86
C TRP A 150 -9.61 -0.86 3.07
N LYS A 151 -10.89 -0.71 3.43
CA LYS A 151 -11.50 0.61 3.59
C LYS A 151 -10.89 1.34 4.79
N SER A 152 -10.71 0.62 5.89
CA SER A 152 -10.06 1.13 7.09
C SER A 152 -8.59 1.51 6.82
N PHE A 153 -7.85 0.68 6.08
CA PHE A 153 -6.47 0.96 5.69
C PHE A 153 -6.35 2.22 4.82
N ILE A 154 -7.18 2.34 3.78
CA ILE A 154 -7.22 3.54 2.93
C ILE A 154 -7.57 4.79 3.73
N SER A 155 -8.47 4.68 4.72
CA SER A 155 -8.80 5.81 5.60
C SER A 155 -7.60 6.27 6.44
N ILE A 156 -6.79 5.33 6.93
CA ILE A 156 -5.56 5.63 7.68
C ILE A 156 -4.55 6.33 6.78
N LEU A 157 -4.32 5.81 5.57
CA LEU A 157 -3.40 6.45 4.63
C LEU A 157 -3.86 7.86 4.24
N LYS A 158 -5.16 8.11 4.11
CA LYS A 158 -5.71 9.46 3.86
C LYS A 158 -5.41 10.39 5.03
N ALA A 159 -5.65 9.94 6.26
CA ALA A 159 -5.30 10.70 7.45
C ALA A 159 -3.79 10.99 7.55
N LEU A 160 -2.95 10.05 7.09
CA LEU A 160 -1.50 10.25 7.03
C LEU A 160 -1.12 11.27 5.94
N GLU A 161 -1.69 11.16 4.74
CA GLU A 161 -1.46 12.09 3.63
C GLU A 161 -1.75 13.55 4.05
N GLU A 162 -2.82 13.77 4.81
CA GLU A 162 -3.21 15.09 5.31
C GLU A 162 -2.22 15.67 6.32
N ARG A 163 -1.52 14.82 7.09
CA ARG A 163 -0.55 15.23 8.13
C ARG A 163 0.88 15.36 7.62
N ILE A 164 1.19 14.79 6.46
CA ILE A 164 2.48 15.01 5.81
C ILE A 164 2.50 16.46 5.31
N GLU A 165 3.07 17.33 6.14
CA GLU A 165 3.44 18.69 5.75
C GLU A 165 4.58 18.59 4.73
N VAL A 166 4.33 19.18 3.57
CA VAL A 166 5.27 19.23 2.45
C VAL A 166 5.92 20.62 2.48
N PRO A 167 7.27 20.73 2.53
CA PRO A 167 8.03 20.88 1.29
C PRO A 167 9.44 20.25 1.34
N LEU A 168 9.64 19.03 0.82
CA LEU A 168 10.96 18.36 0.86
C LEU A 168 11.63 18.35 -0.52
N ASN A 169 11.84 19.56 -1.04
CA ASN A 169 12.84 20.02 -2.01
C ASN A 169 12.29 21.16 -2.88
N LYS A 170 12.97 22.30 -2.82
CA LYS A 170 13.19 23.16 -3.99
C LYS A 170 14.46 22.67 -4.68
#